data_AF-A0A8I0KJ32-F1
#
_entry.id   AF-A0A8I0KJ32-F1
#
_cell.length_a   1.000
_cell.length_b   1.000
_cell.length_c   1.000
_cell.angle_alpha   90.00
_cell.angle_beta   90.00
_cell.angle_gamma   90.00
#
_symmetry.space_group_name_H-M   'P 1'
#
loop_
_entity.id
_entity.type
_entity.pdbx_description
1 polymer ?
#
loop_
_entity_poly.entity_id
_entity_poly.type
_entity_poly.pdbx_seq_one_letter_code
_entity_poly.pdbx_strand_id
1 'polypeptide(L)'
;MSVQLAMLVATAVLAVVAVAAAVVAVRALRQAKALADREPASVGEPVSTVLEPVLVTEPKGEGEREPELEVVRVVEGRVIVQPTHDQVVSASMTRPAVRLNIVAAGVAHALRPESRDRILGLMRREYRARKRARQRAARAAARATNGPPPPPGGRGWVGS
;
A
#
# COMPACT_ATOMS: atom_id res chain seq x y z
N MET A 1 24.25 0.15 29.50
CA MET A 1 22.97 -0.49 29.10
C MET A 1 22.50 -0.11 27.70
N SER A 2 22.64 1.13 27.23
CA SER A 2 22.16 1.57 25.90
C SER A 2 22.83 0.88 24.69
N VAL A 3 24.14 0.66 24.75
CA VAL A 3 24.91 0.06 23.62
C VAL A 3 24.56 -1.41 23.41
N GLN A 4 24.40 -2.18 24.48
CA GLN A 4 23.99 -3.58 24.41
C GLN A 4 22.58 -3.73 23.83
N LEU A 5 21.66 -2.83 24.22
CA LEU A 5 20.30 -2.79 23.68
C LEU A 5 20.31 -2.41 22.19
N ALA A 6 21.15 -1.46 21.77
CA ALA A 6 21.33 -1.09 20.38
C ALA A 6 21.90 -2.25 19.53
N MET A 7 22.91 -2.97 20.04
CA MET A 7 23.44 -4.17 19.38
C MET A 7 22.38 -5.27 19.26
N LEU A 8 21.59 -5.50 20.31
CA LEU A 8 20.52 -6.52 20.29
C LEU A 8 19.44 -6.17 19.27
N VAL A 9 19.04 -4.91 19.18
CA VAL A 9 18.08 -4.45 18.16
C VAL A 9 18.68 -4.60 16.76
N ALA A 10 19.94 -4.22 16.56
CA ALA A 10 20.60 -4.33 15.27
C ALA A 10 20.72 -5.80 14.81
N THR A 11 21.09 -6.72 15.70
CA THR A 11 21.17 -8.15 15.38
C THR A 11 19.79 -8.75 15.14
N ALA A 12 18.78 -8.37 15.90
CA ALA A 12 17.40 -8.81 15.69
C ALA A 12 16.88 -8.37 14.32
N VAL A 13 17.13 -7.11 13.92
CA VAL A 13 16.76 -6.61 12.59
C VAL A 13 17.50 -7.37 11.50
N LEU A 14 18.81 -7.57 11.64
CA LEU A 14 19.61 -8.37 10.70
C LEU A 14 19.09 -9.80 10.55
N ALA A 15 18.72 -10.45 11.65
CA ALA A 15 18.16 -11.79 11.65
C ALA A 15 16.82 -11.84 10.90
N VAL A 16 15.93 -10.88 11.13
CA VAL A 16 14.64 -10.81 10.42
C VAL A 16 14.85 -10.61 8.93
N VAL A 17 15.79 -9.73 8.52
CA VAL A 17 16.12 -9.51 7.12
C VAL A 17 16.69 -10.77 6.47
N ALA A 18 17.60 -11.48 7.16
CA ALA A 18 18.18 -12.73 6.67
C ALA A 18 17.12 -13.82 6.49
N VAL A 19 16.21 -13.98 7.46
CA VAL A 19 15.11 -14.95 7.36
C VAL A 19 14.17 -14.59 6.21
N ALA A 20 13.82 -13.31 6.04
CA ALA A 20 12.99 -12.88 4.92
C ALA A 20 13.65 -13.15 3.57
N ALA A 21 14.95 -12.84 3.43
CA ALA A 21 15.72 -13.13 2.22
C ALA A 21 15.77 -14.64 1.93
N ALA A 22 15.99 -15.48 2.95
CA ALA A 22 15.98 -16.92 2.81
C ALA A 22 14.61 -17.45 2.35
N VAL A 23 13.50 -16.95 2.92
CA VAL A 23 12.14 -17.32 2.50
C VAL A 23 11.88 -16.93 1.05
N VAL A 24 12.31 -15.75 0.61
CA VAL A 24 12.19 -15.29 -0.78
C VAL A 24 13.02 -16.18 -1.71
N ALA A 25 14.27 -16.49 -1.36
CA ALA A 25 15.14 -17.36 -2.14
C ALA A 25 14.55 -18.78 -2.28
N VAL A 26 14.03 -19.35 -1.19
CA VAL A 26 13.36 -20.66 -1.22
C VAL A 26 12.09 -20.62 -2.06
N ARG A 27 11.31 -19.54 -1.99
CA ARG A 27 10.13 -19.37 -2.85
C ARG A 27 10.50 -19.24 -4.31
N ALA A 28 11.52 -18.46 -4.64
CA ALA A 28 12.02 -18.31 -6.00
C ALA A 28 12.52 -19.65 -6.54
N LEU A 29 13.26 -20.41 -5.73
CA LEU A 29 13.73 -21.75 -6.10
C LEU A 29 12.57 -22.73 -6.29
N ARG A 30 11.54 -22.69 -5.43
CA ARG A 30 10.33 -23.51 -5.60
C ARG A 30 9.56 -23.14 -6.86
N GLN A 31 9.48 -21.86 -7.19
CA GLN A 31 8.85 -21.38 -8.43
C GLN A 31 9.64 -21.81 -9.66
N ALA A 32 10.97 -21.67 -9.64
CA ALA A 32 11.84 -22.13 -10.71
C ALA A 32 11.75 -23.65 -10.89
N LYS A 33 11.72 -24.42 -9.80
CA LYS A 33 11.53 -25.87 -9.85
C LYS A 33 10.15 -26.25 -10.36
N ALA A 34 9.09 -25.55 -9.95
CA ALA A 34 7.74 -25.77 -10.49
C ALA A 34 7.62 -25.41 -11.99
N LEU A 35 8.47 -24.51 -12.50
CA LEU A 35 8.58 -24.20 -13.92
C LEU A 35 9.42 -25.24 -14.67
N ALA A 36 10.48 -25.77 -14.05
CA ALA A 36 11.35 -26.81 -14.60
C ALA A 36 10.66 -28.19 -14.65
N ASP A 37 9.88 -28.53 -13.62
CA ASP A 37 9.04 -29.74 -13.60
C ASP A 37 7.88 -29.66 -14.64
N ARG A 38 7.77 -28.53 -15.37
CA ARG A 38 6.72 -28.26 -16.36
C ARG A 38 7.22 -28.32 -17.82
N GLU A 39 8.38 -28.88 -18.10
CA GLU A 39 8.96 -28.95 -19.45
C GLU A 39 8.48 -30.18 -20.27
N PRO A 40 8.43 -30.15 -21.62
CA PRO A 40 7.67 -29.23 -22.47
C PRO A 40 6.69 -29.97 -23.40
N ALA A 41 5.57 -29.34 -23.75
CA ALA A 41 4.87 -29.67 -25.00
C ALA A 41 5.55 -28.90 -26.15
N SER A 42 5.88 -29.62 -27.23
CA SER A 42 6.80 -29.27 -28.30
C SER A 42 6.39 -28.10 -29.21
N VAL A 43 7.40 -27.27 -29.57
CA VAL A 43 7.71 -26.65 -30.88
C VAL A 43 6.73 -25.61 -31.47
N GLY A 44 7.23 -24.36 -31.61
CA GLY A 44 6.69 -23.34 -32.51
C GLY A 44 7.24 -21.92 -32.30
N GLU A 45 8.29 -21.57 -33.05
CA GLU A 45 8.85 -20.23 -33.39
C GLU A 45 9.77 -19.46 -32.42
N PRO A 46 10.95 -19.00 -32.90
CA PRO A 46 11.83 -18.08 -32.19
C PRO A 46 11.40 -16.62 -32.45
N VAL A 47 10.81 -15.97 -31.44
CA VAL A 47 10.65 -14.50 -31.48
C VAL A 47 11.95 -13.89 -30.98
N SER A 48 12.70 -13.33 -31.93
CA SER A 48 13.90 -12.53 -31.71
C SER A 48 13.74 -11.52 -30.57
N THR A 49 14.60 -11.65 -29.58
CA THR A 49 14.89 -10.64 -28.56
C THR A 49 15.47 -9.40 -29.22
N VAL A 50 14.62 -8.39 -29.45
CA VAL A 50 15.09 -7.01 -29.64
C VAL A 50 15.13 -6.37 -28.26
N LEU A 51 16.35 -6.14 -27.77
CA LEU A 51 16.63 -5.29 -26.62
C LEU A 51 16.30 -3.83 -26.99
N GLU A 52 15.06 -3.40 -26.76
CA GLU A 52 14.76 -1.97 -26.70
C GLU A 52 15.00 -1.44 -25.28
N PRO A 53 15.76 -0.35 -25.11
CA PRO A 53 15.97 0.24 -23.81
C PRO A 53 14.64 0.78 -23.27
N VAL A 54 14.26 0.32 -22.08
CA VAL A 54 13.12 0.81 -21.32
C VAL A 54 13.35 2.29 -20.98
N LEU A 55 12.87 3.16 -21.86
CA LEU A 55 12.65 4.57 -21.58
C LEU A 55 11.54 4.62 -20.52
N VAL A 56 11.96 4.93 -19.29
CA VAL A 56 11.08 5.29 -18.18
C VAL A 56 10.30 6.53 -18.60
N THR A 57 9.13 6.30 -19.17
CA THR A 57 8.18 7.35 -19.50
C THR A 57 7.46 7.71 -18.21
N GLU A 58 7.62 8.95 -17.73
CA GLU A 58 6.87 9.48 -16.60
C GLU A 58 5.37 9.35 -16.89
N PRO A 59 4.53 8.88 -15.94
CA PRO A 59 3.09 8.88 -16.15
C PRO A 59 2.59 10.34 -16.07
N LYS A 60 2.57 11.00 -17.23
CA LYS A 60 1.82 12.22 -17.47
C LYS A 60 0.35 11.90 -17.18
N GLY A 61 -0.25 12.63 -16.24
CA GLY A 61 -1.63 12.42 -15.82
C GLY A 61 -2.57 12.43 -17.02
N GLU A 62 -3.18 11.29 -17.31
CA GLU A 62 -4.19 11.15 -18.33
C GLU A 62 -5.55 11.44 -17.71
N GLY A 63 -6.10 12.59 -18.08
CA GLY A 63 -7.53 12.86 -17.94
C GLY A 63 -8.33 11.91 -18.83
N GLU A 64 -9.57 11.64 -18.40
CA GLU A 64 -10.72 11.19 -19.18
C GLU A 64 -10.42 10.89 -20.67
N ARG A 65 -10.04 9.64 -20.94
CA ARG A 65 -10.16 9.07 -22.29
C ARG A 65 -11.48 8.31 -22.35
N GLU A 66 -12.36 8.78 -23.23
CA GLU A 66 -13.58 8.09 -23.63
C GLU A 66 -13.27 6.64 -24.09
N PRO A 67 -14.13 5.66 -23.80
CA PRO A 67 -13.89 4.28 -24.21
C PRO A 67 -14.04 4.16 -25.73
N GLU A 68 -12.91 3.94 -26.39
CA GLU A 68 -12.82 3.61 -27.81
C GLU A 68 -13.51 2.25 -28.08
N LEU A 69 -14.25 2.20 -29.18
CA LEU A 69 -15.22 1.18 -29.57
C LEU A 69 -14.75 -0.27 -29.37
N GLU A 70 -15.64 -1.11 -28.84
CA GLU A 70 -15.47 -2.53 -28.60
C GLU A 70 -15.24 -3.30 -29.92
N VAL A 71 -13.97 -3.55 -30.26
CA VAL A 71 -13.61 -4.32 -31.46
C VAL A 71 -13.80 -5.81 -31.17
N VAL A 72 -14.99 -6.32 -31.50
CA VAL A 72 -15.29 -7.75 -31.52
C VAL A 72 -14.65 -8.37 -32.76
N ARG A 73 -13.65 -9.24 -32.58
CA ARG A 73 -13.00 -9.95 -33.69
C ARG A 73 -13.46 -11.40 -33.70
N VAL A 74 -14.06 -11.84 -34.80
CA VAL A 74 -14.40 -13.25 -35.02
C VAL A 74 -13.25 -13.90 -35.76
N VAL A 75 -12.62 -14.90 -35.14
CA VAL A 75 -11.54 -15.69 -35.73
C VAL A 75 -11.98 -17.16 -35.65
N GLU A 76 -11.99 -17.85 -36.79
CA GLU A 76 -12.28 -19.30 -36.86
C GLU A 76 -13.62 -19.72 -36.22
N GLY A 77 -14.67 -18.92 -36.39
CA GLY A 77 -16.01 -19.22 -35.85
C GLY A 77 -16.14 -19.03 -34.33
N ARG A 78 -15.13 -18.46 -33.67
CA ARG A 78 -15.15 -18.08 -32.25
C ARG A 78 -15.12 -16.56 -32.12
N VAL A 79 -15.98 -16.03 -31.25
CA VAL A 79 -16.05 -14.61 -30.95
C VAL A 79 -15.03 -14.29 -29.87
N ILE A 80 -13.97 -13.54 -30.21
CA ILE A 80 -13.00 -13.03 -29.25
C ILE A 80 -13.43 -11.62 -28.88
N VAL A 81 -13.89 -11.45 -27.64
CA VAL A 81 -14.23 -10.15 -27.06
C VAL A 81 -13.02 -9.65 -26.29
N GLN A 82 -12.63 -8.39 -26.51
CA GLN A 82 -11.58 -7.78 -25.69
C GLN A 82 -12.11 -7.61 -24.26
N PRO A 83 -11.38 -8.11 -23.24
CA PRO A 83 -11.81 -7.94 -21.86
C PRO A 83 -11.83 -6.47 -21.48
N THR A 84 -12.83 -6.09 -20.68
CA THR A 84 -12.94 -4.72 -20.17
C THR A 84 -11.77 -4.39 -19.25
N HIS A 85 -11.48 -3.09 -19.06
CA HIS A 85 -10.43 -2.63 -18.15
C HIS A 85 -10.59 -3.23 -16.75
N ASP A 86 -11.81 -3.28 -16.21
CA ASP A 86 -12.10 -3.87 -14.91
C ASP A 86 -11.82 -5.38 -14.84
N GLN A 87 -12.07 -6.10 -15.95
CA GLN A 87 -11.74 -7.52 -16.05
C GLN A 87 -10.23 -7.76 -16.10
N VAL A 88 -9.49 -6.91 -16.80
CA VAL A 88 -8.01 -6.99 -16.83
C VAL A 88 -7.42 -6.63 -15.47
N VAL A 89 -7.93 -5.59 -14.81
CA VAL A 89 -7.48 -5.19 -13.47
C VAL A 89 -7.79 -6.29 -12.46
N SER A 90 -9.02 -6.80 -12.43
CA SER A 90 -9.39 -7.89 -11.50
C SER A 90 -8.56 -9.16 -11.73
N ALA A 91 -8.34 -9.55 -12.99
CA ALA A 91 -7.49 -10.69 -13.33
C ALA A 91 -6.02 -10.46 -12.94
N SER A 92 -5.47 -9.27 -13.19
CA SER A 92 -4.07 -8.95 -12.86
C SER A 92 -3.81 -8.91 -11.35
N MET A 93 -4.78 -8.46 -10.54
CA MET A 93 -4.68 -8.41 -9.08
C MET A 93 -4.61 -9.79 -8.42
N THR A 94 -5.00 -10.87 -9.11
CA THR A 94 -4.80 -12.24 -8.60
C THR A 94 -3.33 -12.63 -8.53
N ARG A 95 -2.46 -11.97 -9.30
CA ARG A 95 -1.04 -12.29 -9.38
C ARG A 95 -0.30 -11.63 -8.21
N PRO A 96 0.40 -12.41 -7.36
CA PRO A 96 1.10 -11.86 -6.20
C PRO A 96 2.22 -10.88 -6.61
N ALA A 97 2.88 -11.11 -7.74
CA ALA A 97 3.90 -10.20 -8.27
C ALA A 97 3.35 -8.81 -8.61
N VAL A 98 2.15 -8.72 -9.20
CA VAL A 98 1.51 -7.43 -9.54
C VAL A 98 1.19 -6.66 -8.26
N ARG A 99 0.63 -7.33 -7.26
CA ARG A 99 0.35 -6.72 -5.95
C ARG A 99 1.62 -6.19 -5.28
N LEU A 100 2.70 -6.96 -5.31
CA LEU A 100 3.98 -6.53 -4.75
C LEU A 100 4.56 -5.32 -5.50
N ASN A 101 4.47 -5.31 -6.84
CA ASN A 101 4.92 -4.17 -7.64
C ASN A 101 4.13 -2.90 -7.33
N ILE A 102 2.81 -2.98 -7.16
CA ILE A 102 1.98 -1.84 -6.76
C ILE A 102 2.42 -1.29 -5.41
N VAL A 103 2.62 -2.17 -4.43
CA VAL A 103 3.10 -1.76 -3.10
C VAL A 103 4.49 -1.13 -3.19
N ALA A 104 5.42 -1.75 -3.93
CA ALA A 104 6.78 -1.24 -4.10
C ALA A 104 6.79 0.13 -4.80
N ALA A 105 5.99 0.31 -5.85
CA ALA A 105 5.83 1.58 -6.55
C ALA A 105 5.22 2.65 -5.63
N GLY A 106 4.21 2.29 -4.83
CA GLY A 106 3.61 3.19 -3.84
C GLY A 106 4.59 3.60 -2.75
N VAL A 107 5.41 2.68 -2.26
CA VAL A 107 6.48 2.96 -1.28
C VAL A 107 7.55 3.85 -1.90
N ALA A 108 8.03 3.54 -3.10
CA ALA A 108 8.99 4.36 -3.82
C ALA A 108 8.47 5.79 -4.04
N HIS A 109 7.20 5.92 -4.42
CA HIS A 109 6.54 7.22 -4.58
C HIS A 109 6.40 7.98 -3.26
N ALA A 110 6.09 7.29 -2.16
CA ALA A 110 6.00 7.90 -0.83
C ALA A 110 7.37 8.32 -0.26
N LEU A 111 8.44 7.63 -0.66
CA LEU A 111 9.82 7.97 -0.27
C LEU A 111 10.41 9.13 -1.08
N ARG A 112 9.73 9.59 -2.14
CA ARG A 112 10.14 10.81 -2.86
C ARG A 112 10.19 12.00 -1.90
N PRO A 113 11.18 12.89 -2.04
CA PRO A 113 11.37 14.01 -1.13
C PRO A 113 10.13 14.93 -1.08
N GLU A 114 9.44 15.13 -2.19
CA GLU A 114 8.24 15.97 -2.27
C GLU A 114 7.07 15.37 -1.47
N SER A 115 6.88 14.06 -1.58
CA SER A 115 5.85 13.31 -0.84
C SER A 115 6.14 13.30 0.66
N ARG A 116 7.41 13.14 1.04
CA ARG A 116 7.84 13.05 2.44
C ARG A 116 7.50 14.30 3.24
N ASP A 117 7.76 15.49 2.69
CA ASP A 117 7.46 16.75 3.37
C ASP A 117 5.96 16.97 3.54
N ARG A 118 5.16 16.58 2.54
CA ARG A 118 3.69 16.63 2.62
C ARG A 118 3.17 15.69 3.70
N ILE A 119 3.64 14.45 3.74
CA ILE A 119 3.24 13.45 4.75
C ILE A 119 3.65 13.92 6.16
N LEU A 120 4.88 14.41 6.33
CA LEU A 120 5.35 14.95 7.60
C LEU A 120 4.54 16.18 8.04
N GLY A 121 4.16 17.05 7.09
CA GLY A 121 3.28 18.19 7.34
C GLY A 121 1.91 17.75 7.86
N LEU A 122 1.27 16.78 7.20
CA LEU A 122 0.00 16.19 7.62
C LEU A 122 0.10 15.54 9.00
N MET A 123 1.15 14.74 9.23
CA MET A 123 1.41 14.08 10.51
C MET A 123 1.62 15.09 11.65
N ARG A 124 2.40 16.16 11.42
CA ARG A 124 2.62 17.23 12.41
C ARG A 124 1.31 17.97 12.73
N ARG A 125 0.48 18.23 11.72
CA ARG A 125 -0.84 18.85 11.91
C ARG A 125 -1.74 17.96 12.77
N GLU A 126 -1.82 16.68 12.45
CA GLU A 126 -2.62 15.69 13.20
C GLU A 126 -2.13 15.54 14.64
N TYR A 127 -0.82 15.45 14.85
CA TYR A 127 -0.22 15.40 16.18
C TYR A 127 -0.59 16.64 17.01
N ARG A 128 -0.47 17.84 16.43
CA ARG A 128 -0.86 19.09 17.10
C ARG A 128 -2.35 19.14 17.38
N ALA A 129 -3.20 18.67 16.48
CA ALA A 129 -4.65 18.58 16.67
C ALA A 129 -4.99 17.67 17.87
N ARG A 130 -4.42 16.46 17.91
CA ARG A 130 -4.59 15.54 19.04
C ARG A 130 -4.07 16.10 20.35
N LYS A 131 -2.91 16.77 20.34
CA LYS A 131 -2.35 17.44 21.52
C LYS A 131 -3.31 18.50 22.07
N ARG A 132 -3.86 19.36 21.20
CA ARG A 132 -4.85 20.38 21.59
C ARG A 132 -6.15 19.75 22.11
N ALA A 133 -6.62 18.67 21.48
CA ALA A 133 -7.82 17.96 21.93
C ALA A 133 -7.65 17.41 23.36
N ARG A 134 -6.50 16.78 23.66
CA ARG A 134 -6.17 16.32 25.02
C ARG A 134 -6.10 17.46 26.04
N GLN A 135 -5.49 18.58 25.67
CA GLN A 135 -5.42 19.76 26.55
C GLN A 135 -6.81 20.35 26.83
N ARG A 136 -7.68 20.41 25.82
CA ARG A 136 -9.07 20.86 25.99
C ARG A 136 -9.85 19.91 26.88
N ALA A 137 -9.70 18.60 26.67
CA ALA A 137 -10.33 17.58 27.51
C ALA A 137 -9.86 17.66 28.96
N ALA A 138 -8.55 17.82 29.20
CA ALA A 138 -8.01 17.99 30.54
C ALA A 138 -8.53 19.26 31.23
N ARG A 139 -8.62 20.38 30.50
CA ARG A 139 -9.20 21.63 31.02
C ARG A 139 -10.69 21.48 31.32
N ALA A 140 -11.44 20.78 30.47
CA ALA A 140 -12.85 20.50 30.69
C ALA A 140 -13.05 19.63 31.93
N ALA A 141 -12.25 18.57 32.09
CA ALA A 141 -12.27 17.71 33.28
C ALA A 141 -11.94 18.50 34.56
N ALA A 142 -10.90 19.34 34.54
CA ALA A 142 -10.53 20.16 35.70
C ALA A 142 -11.63 21.17 36.09
N ARG A 143 -12.40 21.69 35.13
CA ARG A 143 -13.56 22.54 35.45
C ARG A 143 -14.73 21.74 36.00
N ALA A 144 -14.95 20.53 35.50
CA ALA A 144 -15.99 19.64 36.02
C ALA A 144 -15.72 19.23 37.47
N THR A 145 -14.45 19.02 37.85
CA THR A 145 -14.08 18.66 39.23
C THR A 145 -14.02 19.85 40.19
N ASN A 146 -13.65 21.04 39.71
CA ASN A 146 -13.53 22.27 40.53
C ASN A 146 -14.75 23.20 40.41
N GLY A 147 -15.91 22.67 39.97
CA GLY A 147 -17.15 23.44 39.95
C GLY A 147 -17.56 23.86 41.37
N PRO A 148 -18.30 24.98 41.52
CA PRO A 148 -18.80 25.40 42.82
C PRO A 148 -19.65 24.27 43.44
N PRO A 149 -19.52 24.01 44.75
CA PRO A 149 -20.33 22.99 45.40
C PRO A 149 -21.82 23.28 45.16
N PRO A 150 -22.66 22.24 44.94
CA PRO A 150 -24.09 22.45 44.77
C PRO A 150 -24.64 23.20 45.99
N PRO A 151 -25.55 24.17 45.80
CA PRO A 151 -26.09 24.95 46.90
C PRO A 151 -26.71 24.02 47.96
N PRO A 152 -26.40 24.21 49.26
CA PRO A 152 -26.96 23.39 50.32
C PRO A 152 -28.45 23.71 50.48
N GLY A 153 -29.31 22.88 49.89
CA GLY A 153 -30.76 23.08 49.86
C GLY A 153 -31.35 22.75 48.51
N GLY A 154 -31.18 21.51 48.05
CA GLY A 154 -31.69 21.05 46.76
C GLY A 154 -33.22 21.13 46.66
N ARG A 155 -33.70 22.13 45.92
CA ARG A 155 -34.90 22.04 45.08
C ARG A 155 -34.74 22.97 43.89
N GLY A 156 -34.56 22.39 42.72
CA GLY A 156 -34.60 23.16 41.49
C GLY A 156 -33.83 22.45 40.41
N TRP A 157 -34.45 21.44 39.80
CA TRP A 157 -34.42 21.14 38.37
C TRP A 157 -35.51 20.09 38.11
N VAL A 158 -36.76 20.53 38.25
CA VAL A 158 -37.91 19.96 37.53
C VAL A 158 -38.29 21.06 36.54
N GLY A 159 -38.13 20.79 35.24
CA GLY A 159 -38.50 21.76 34.21
C GLY A 159 -37.98 21.40 32.83
N SER A 160 -38.82 20.64 32.10
CA SER A 160 -38.94 20.49 30.63
C SER A 160 -37.70 20.21 29.79
#